data_AF-A0A0M8MCA5-F1
#
_entry.id   AF-A0A0M8MCA5-F1
#
_cell.length_a   1.000
_cell.length_b   1.000
_cell.length_c   1.000
_cell.angle_alpha   90.00
_cell.angle_beta   90.00
_cell.angle_gamma   90.00
#
_symmetry.space_group_name_H-M   'P 1'
#
loop_
_entity.id
_entity.type
_entity.pdbx_description
1 polymer ?
#
loop_
_entity_poly.entity_id
_entity_poly.type
_entity_poly.pdbx_seq_one_letter_code
_entity_poly.pdbx_strand_id
1 'polypeptide(L)'
;MSQQLINHSPDLKRLRDEGYEIEVRGGYLLIHHIPFVDQNKNLQYGILVTTLHDIQNHVIFFIGDNPCEIDGNVITAIQHGNSNSVLNNQITVNRSFSNKPTGGYPNYYEKVKRYADIISAPAKYLYPSVTEKTFKLIADSSNETVFQYIDTNSSRANIEAINSKLENQKIAIVGLGGTGAYILDMVAKTPVKEIHLFDGDSFDQHNAFRSPGAASMSDLDENPRKAAYYQKLYSNMHKYIYVHDYYVKKENLLELDKMDYVFICVDKNAVRKMVTDYLASAGIPFSDVGLGVNVVDDKLTGAVRVTSATRDKNDHLPLRIFSEDSDNNEYATNIQIAELNALNAIFAILKWKKLSGIYVDLENEHHSSYAISTSKIFNEDVVTA
;
A
#
# COMPACT_ATOMS: atom_id res chain seq x y z
N MET A 1 -5.86 20.66 -3.88
CA MET A 1 -5.06 21.85 -4.29
C MET A 1 -3.67 21.88 -3.65
N SER A 2 -3.52 21.91 -2.31
CA SER A 2 -2.18 21.88 -1.67
C SER A 2 -1.43 20.56 -1.94
N GLN A 3 -2.12 19.42 -1.86
CA GLN A 3 -1.51 18.10 -2.09
C GLN A 3 -1.08 17.86 -3.54
N GLN A 4 -1.91 18.21 -4.53
CA GLN A 4 -1.52 18.22 -5.95
C GLN A 4 -0.22 19.00 -6.22
N LEU A 5 -0.07 20.21 -5.67
CA LEU A 5 1.15 21.00 -5.85
C LEU A 5 2.39 20.29 -5.27
N ILE A 6 2.23 19.63 -4.12
CA ILE A 6 3.29 18.82 -3.52
C ILE A 6 3.63 17.62 -4.41
N ASN A 7 2.62 16.91 -4.94
CA ASN A 7 2.81 15.74 -5.80
C ASN A 7 3.49 16.10 -7.14
N HIS A 8 3.19 17.27 -7.70
CA HIS A 8 3.78 17.72 -8.97
C HIS A 8 5.19 18.30 -8.83
N SER A 9 5.65 18.62 -7.62
CA SER A 9 6.99 19.12 -7.36
C SER A 9 7.89 18.02 -6.78
N PRO A 10 8.90 17.53 -7.52
CA PRO A 10 9.82 16.49 -7.03
C PRO A 10 10.46 16.84 -5.67
N ASP A 11 10.81 18.11 -5.48
CA ASP A 11 11.43 18.60 -4.24
C ASP A 11 10.50 18.47 -3.02
N LEU A 12 9.24 18.89 -3.17
CA LEU A 12 8.27 18.92 -2.07
C LEU A 12 7.82 17.50 -1.75
N LYS A 13 7.59 16.69 -2.78
CA LYS A 13 7.33 15.26 -2.65
C LYS A 13 8.44 14.59 -1.85
N ARG A 14 9.71 14.86 -2.18
CA ARG A 14 10.86 14.32 -1.45
C ARG A 14 10.92 14.78 0.01
N LEU A 15 10.67 16.05 0.31
CA LEU A 15 10.59 16.54 1.70
C LEU A 15 9.53 15.76 2.49
N ARG A 16 8.33 15.64 1.93
CA ARG A 16 7.23 14.89 2.55
C ARG A 16 7.61 13.42 2.80
N ASP A 17 8.15 12.78 1.78
CA ASP A 17 8.54 11.36 1.79
C ASP A 17 9.68 11.05 2.77
N GLU A 18 10.54 12.04 3.04
CA GLU A 18 11.59 11.97 4.07
C GLU A 18 11.08 12.34 5.48
N GLY A 19 9.77 12.61 5.64
CA GLY A 19 9.12 12.75 6.94
C GLY A 19 8.93 14.18 7.42
N TYR A 20 9.24 15.20 6.60
CA TYR A 20 8.97 16.60 6.96
C TYR A 20 7.47 16.91 6.95
N GLU A 21 7.00 17.66 7.95
CA GLU A 21 5.63 18.18 7.99
C GLU A 21 5.50 19.41 7.09
N ILE A 22 5.14 19.20 5.83
CA ILE A 22 5.04 20.29 4.85
C ILE A 22 3.60 20.73 4.60
N GLU A 23 3.44 22.02 4.35
CA GLU A 23 2.17 22.62 3.95
C GLU A 23 2.40 23.68 2.86
N VAL A 24 1.60 23.65 1.80
CA VAL A 24 1.55 24.75 0.82
C VAL A 24 0.35 25.65 1.13
N ARG A 25 0.63 26.92 1.45
CA ARG A 25 -0.38 27.93 1.80
C ARG A 25 -0.05 29.28 1.18
N GLY A 26 -0.97 29.81 0.37
CA GLY A 26 -0.87 31.18 -0.17
C GLY A 26 0.40 31.50 -0.94
N GLY A 27 0.93 30.54 -1.73
CA GLY A 27 2.19 30.69 -2.48
C GLY A 27 3.47 30.44 -1.67
N TYR A 28 3.34 29.99 -0.42
CA TYR A 28 4.46 29.65 0.45
C TYR A 28 4.45 28.17 0.80
N LEU A 29 5.65 27.63 0.98
CA LEU A 29 5.93 26.34 1.59
C LEU A 29 6.27 26.58 3.06
N LEU A 30 5.51 25.93 3.94
CA LEU A 30 5.73 25.91 5.37
C LEU A 30 6.25 24.52 5.75
N ILE A 31 7.28 24.48 6.59
CA ILE A 31 7.85 23.26 7.16
C ILE A 31 7.67 23.36 8.66
N HIS A 32 6.74 22.58 9.19
CA HIS A 32 6.37 22.58 10.60
C HIS A 32 7.35 21.74 11.41
N HIS A 33 7.27 21.88 12.73
CA HIS A 33 7.99 21.05 13.70
C HIS A 33 9.53 21.11 13.56
N ILE A 34 10.09 22.29 13.28
CA ILE A 34 11.54 22.48 13.27
C ILE A 34 12.03 22.67 14.71
N PRO A 35 12.74 21.70 15.32
CA PRO A 35 13.22 21.84 16.69
C PRO A 35 14.36 22.87 16.75
N PHE A 36 14.42 23.64 17.83
CA PHE A 36 15.52 24.56 18.10
C PHE A 36 15.69 24.75 19.61
N VAL A 37 16.83 25.30 20.01
CA VAL A 37 17.11 25.67 21.40
C VAL A 37 16.88 27.17 21.55
N ASP A 38 16.17 27.62 22.58
CA ASP A 38 15.98 29.04 22.86
C ASP A 38 17.10 29.63 23.75
N GLN A 39 17.04 30.94 24.01
CA GLN A 39 18.03 31.64 24.86
C GLN A 39 18.12 31.11 26.29
N ASN A 40 17.07 30.44 26.76
CA ASN A 40 17.01 29.82 28.10
C ASN A 40 17.46 28.36 28.06
N LYS A 41 17.97 27.88 26.91
CA LYS A 41 18.40 26.49 26.66
C LYS A 41 17.25 25.48 26.67
N ASN A 42 16.01 25.93 26.47
CA ASN A 42 14.87 25.04 26.37
C ASN A 42 14.68 24.59 24.93
N LEU A 43 14.18 23.37 24.76
CA LEU A 43 13.70 22.87 23.48
C LEU A 43 12.41 23.58 23.08
N GLN A 44 12.39 24.11 21.86
CA GLN A 44 11.23 24.74 21.24
C GLN A 44 11.04 24.20 19.81
N TYR A 45 9.89 24.51 19.20
CA TYR A 45 9.59 24.14 17.82
C TYR A 45 9.09 25.35 17.04
N GLY A 46 9.61 25.51 15.83
CA GLY A 46 9.25 26.58 14.92
C GLY A 46 8.83 26.08 13.55
N ILE A 47 8.60 27.03 12.65
CA ILE A 47 8.15 26.77 11.27
C ILE A 47 9.08 27.52 10.31
N LEU A 48 9.69 26.80 9.37
CA LEU A 48 10.40 27.42 8.25
C LEU A 48 9.40 27.79 7.16
N VAL A 49 9.57 28.97 6.56
CA VAL A 49 8.67 29.47 5.52
C VAL A 49 9.47 29.98 4.32
N THR A 50 9.20 29.47 3.11
CA THR A 50 9.82 29.94 1.86
C THR A 50 8.77 30.16 0.78
N THR A 51 8.99 31.13 -0.11
CA THR A 51 8.14 31.33 -1.29
C THR A 51 8.34 30.22 -2.31
N LEU A 52 7.28 29.83 -3.02
CA LEU A 52 7.29 28.81 -4.09
C LEU A 52 7.47 29.38 -5.51
N HIS A 53 7.71 30.70 -5.63
CA HIS A 53 7.83 31.35 -6.94
C HIS A 53 9.26 31.73 -7.34
N ASP A 54 10.19 31.77 -6.39
CA ASP A 54 11.58 32.15 -6.64
C ASP A 54 12.55 31.37 -5.74
N ILE A 55 13.22 30.36 -6.32
CA ILE A 55 14.26 29.58 -5.64
C ILE A 55 15.59 30.33 -5.51
N GLN A 56 15.84 31.35 -6.36
CA GLN A 56 17.07 32.15 -6.29
C GLN A 56 17.10 33.04 -5.06
N ASN A 57 15.91 33.35 -4.50
CA ASN A 57 15.81 33.92 -3.18
C ASN A 57 16.27 32.90 -2.13
N HIS A 58 17.49 33.10 -1.64
CA HIS A 58 18.12 32.27 -0.64
C HIS A 58 17.60 32.54 0.78
N VAL A 59 16.87 33.63 1.01
CA VAL A 59 16.30 33.94 2.32
C VAL A 59 15.18 32.96 2.66
N ILE A 60 15.18 32.44 3.89
CA ILE A 60 14.08 31.69 4.47
C ILE A 60 13.52 32.47 5.66
N PHE A 61 12.20 32.46 5.82
CA PHE A 61 11.56 33.06 6.98
C PHE A 61 11.33 32.01 8.06
N PHE A 62 11.09 32.47 9.29
CA PHE A 62 10.88 31.59 10.42
C PHE A 62 9.84 32.15 11.40
N ILE A 63 8.97 31.26 11.86
CA ILE A 63 7.97 31.49 12.90
C ILE A 63 8.44 30.76 14.17
N GLY A 64 8.57 31.48 15.28
CA GLY A 64 9.05 30.94 16.56
C GLY A 64 9.82 31.99 17.37
N ASP A 65 10.74 31.55 18.24
CA ASP A 65 11.75 32.39 18.92
C ASP A 65 13.13 32.27 18.26
N ASN A 66 14.15 33.00 18.73
CA ASN A 66 15.49 32.92 18.14
C ASN A 66 16.08 31.52 18.36
N PRO A 67 16.51 30.83 17.28
CA PRO A 67 17.34 29.65 17.40
C PRO A 67 18.70 30.02 18.00
N CYS A 68 19.09 29.25 19.01
CA CYS A 68 20.34 29.40 19.73
C CYS A 68 21.23 28.15 19.59
N GLU A 69 22.51 28.36 19.78
CA GLU A 69 23.51 27.33 20.04
C GLU A 69 23.25 26.66 21.40
N ILE A 70 23.99 25.59 21.70
CA ILE A 70 23.84 24.79 22.94
C ILE A 70 24.07 25.59 24.23
N ASP A 71 24.72 26.74 24.14
CA ASP A 71 25.03 27.64 25.26
C ASP A 71 23.97 28.74 25.47
N GLY A 72 22.94 28.79 24.63
CA GLY A 72 21.87 29.80 24.66
C GLY A 72 22.17 31.07 23.85
N ASN A 73 23.34 31.17 23.21
CA ASN A 73 23.64 32.29 22.31
C ASN A 73 22.93 32.11 20.96
N VAL A 74 22.36 33.19 20.42
CA VAL A 74 21.67 33.16 19.12
C VAL A 74 22.62 32.70 18.01
N ILE A 75 22.12 31.88 17.08
CA ILE A 75 22.86 31.47 15.86
C ILE A 75 22.96 32.66 14.90
N THR A 76 23.91 33.55 15.14
CA THR A 76 24.08 34.79 14.35
C THR A 76 24.60 34.54 12.94
N ALA A 77 25.27 33.40 12.71
CA ALA A 77 25.89 33.04 11.42
C ALA A 77 24.92 32.96 10.24
N ILE A 78 23.62 32.81 10.50
CA ILE A 78 22.57 32.78 9.48
C ILE A 78 21.57 33.92 9.60
N GLN A 79 21.71 34.81 10.59
CA GLN A 79 20.68 35.82 10.88
C GLN A 79 20.63 36.89 9.80
N HIS A 80 19.42 37.18 9.29
CA HIS A 80 19.20 38.19 8.25
C HIS A 80 18.26 39.31 8.72
N GLY A 81 17.10 38.96 9.29
CA GLY A 81 16.17 39.93 9.84
C GLY A 81 15.51 39.40 11.11
N ASN A 82 15.26 40.26 12.09
CA ASN A 82 14.72 39.87 13.40
C ASN A 82 13.55 40.79 13.80
N SER A 83 12.55 40.86 12.94
CA SER A 83 11.33 41.65 13.15
C SER A 83 10.12 40.93 12.57
N ASN A 84 8.97 41.15 13.19
CA ASN A 84 7.71 40.63 12.69
C ASN A 84 7.40 41.20 11.30
N SER A 85 7.04 40.34 10.36
CA SER A 85 6.65 40.71 9.01
C SER A 85 5.43 39.93 8.57
N VAL A 86 4.46 40.61 7.96
CA VAL A 86 3.25 40.00 7.39
C VAL A 86 3.55 39.66 5.94
N LEU A 87 3.58 38.38 5.60
CA LEU A 87 3.83 37.92 4.23
C LEU A 87 2.54 37.91 3.40
N ASN A 88 1.42 37.53 4.01
CA ASN A 88 0.08 37.60 3.44
C ASN A 88 -0.98 37.56 4.56
N ASN A 89 -2.26 37.51 4.20
CA ASN A 89 -3.39 37.52 5.15
C ASN A 89 -3.43 36.31 6.11
N GLN A 90 -2.55 35.32 5.93
CA GLN A 90 -2.55 34.04 6.66
C GLN A 90 -1.21 33.72 7.33
N ILE A 91 -0.14 34.46 7.01
CA ILE A 91 1.23 34.13 7.42
C ILE A 91 1.93 35.38 7.93
N THR A 92 2.24 35.36 9.23
CA THR A 92 3.11 36.33 9.90
C THR A 92 4.35 35.59 10.39
N VAL A 93 5.52 36.11 10.06
CA VAL A 93 6.83 35.54 10.43
C VAL A 93 7.53 36.45 11.42
N ASN A 94 8.39 35.89 12.27
CA ASN A 94 9.07 36.63 13.33
C ASN A 94 10.49 37.05 12.94
N ARG A 95 11.11 36.30 12.02
CA ARG A 95 12.49 36.51 11.58
C ARG A 95 12.77 35.86 10.23
N SER A 96 13.96 36.14 9.71
CA SER A 96 14.48 35.55 8.48
C SER A 96 15.97 35.21 8.59
N PHE A 97 16.39 34.22 7.81
CA PHE A 97 17.74 33.70 7.77
C PHE A 97 18.30 33.66 6.36
N SER A 98 19.62 33.82 6.23
CA SER A 98 20.37 33.77 4.97
C SER A 98 21.62 32.90 5.16
N ASN A 99 21.74 31.80 4.42
CA ASN A 99 22.92 30.94 4.38
C ASN A 99 23.22 30.52 2.94
N LYS A 100 23.45 31.49 2.05
CA LYS A 100 23.65 31.22 0.62
C LYS A 100 24.96 30.46 0.36
N PRO A 101 24.93 29.23 -0.18
CA PRO A 101 26.14 28.57 -0.68
C PRO A 101 26.64 29.23 -1.97
N THR A 102 27.91 29.01 -2.34
CA THR A 102 28.58 29.67 -3.48
C THR A 102 27.80 29.58 -4.81
N GLY A 103 27.06 28.48 -5.03
CA GLY A 103 26.21 28.27 -6.21
C GLY A 103 24.72 28.57 -6.03
N GLY A 104 24.29 29.05 -4.86
CA GLY A 104 22.88 29.10 -4.48
C GLY A 104 22.27 27.71 -4.22
N TYR A 105 20.98 27.67 -3.88
CA TYR A 105 20.29 26.40 -3.68
C TYR A 105 19.80 25.85 -5.02
N PRO A 106 20.08 24.59 -5.35
CA PRO A 106 19.65 24.01 -6.62
C PRO A 106 18.14 23.79 -6.70
N ASN A 107 17.47 23.59 -5.56
CA ASN A 107 16.05 23.26 -5.47
C ASN A 107 15.49 23.51 -4.06
N TYR A 108 14.17 23.38 -3.87
CA TYR A 108 13.53 23.67 -2.56
C TYR A 108 13.95 22.69 -1.46
N TYR A 109 14.19 21.43 -1.83
CA TYR A 109 14.61 20.38 -0.90
C TYR A 109 15.94 20.74 -0.24
N GLU A 110 16.96 21.08 -1.02
CA GLU A 110 18.28 21.42 -0.49
C GLU A 110 18.25 22.69 0.37
N LYS A 111 17.42 23.68 -0.02
CA LYS A 111 17.20 24.88 0.80
C LYS A 111 16.61 24.53 2.17
N VAL A 112 15.46 23.85 2.18
CA VAL A 112 14.76 23.48 3.43
C VAL A 112 15.65 22.61 4.31
N LYS A 113 16.24 21.56 3.74
CA LYS A 113 17.11 20.64 4.45
C LYS A 113 18.27 21.38 5.11
N ARG A 114 18.95 22.26 4.38
CA ARG A 114 20.08 23.03 4.92
C ARG A 114 19.71 23.86 6.15
N TYR A 115 18.58 24.59 6.07
CA TYR A 115 18.15 25.41 7.21
C TYR A 115 17.63 24.58 8.37
N ALA A 116 16.90 23.50 8.10
CA ALA A 116 16.47 22.56 9.12
C ALA A 116 17.69 21.94 9.84
N ASP A 117 18.73 21.53 9.10
CA ASP A 117 19.96 20.98 9.67
C ASP A 117 20.66 21.98 10.60
N ILE A 118 20.82 23.24 10.18
CA ILE A 118 21.50 24.27 11.00
C ILE A 118 20.70 24.55 12.27
N ILE A 119 19.40 24.82 12.14
CA ILE A 119 18.54 25.23 13.26
C ILE A 119 18.33 24.09 14.25
N SER A 120 18.20 22.86 13.74
CA SER A 120 17.91 21.68 14.56
C SER A 120 19.16 21.09 15.22
N ALA A 121 20.37 21.40 14.73
CA ALA A 121 21.60 20.76 15.22
C ALA A 121 21.80 20.92 16.74
N PRO A 122 21.67 22.13 17.35
CA PRO A 122 21.79 22.28 18.80
C PRO A 122 20.74 21.48 19.57
N ALA A 123 19.48 21.48 19.10
CA ALA A 123 18.39 20.75 19.73
C ALA A 123 18.61 19.24 19.68
N LYS A 124 19.03 18.71 18.52
CA LYS A 124 19.35 17.28 18.34
C LYS A 124 20.56 16.84 19.16
N TYR A 125 21.54 17.72 19.34
CA TYR A 125 22.70 17.43 20.18
C TYR A 125 22.30 17.30 21.66
N LEU A 126 21.46 18.21 22.17
CA LEU A 126 20.99 18.17 23.55
C LEU A 126 19.91 17.10 23.80
N TYR A 127 19.09 16.81 22.79
CA TYR A 127 17.95 15.90 22.87
C TYR A 127 17.98 14.89 21.71
N PRO A 128 18.70 13.75 21.87
CA PRO A 128 18.92 12.81 20.78
C PRO A 128 17.67 12.17 20.16
N SER A 129 16.53 12.20 20.87
CA SER A 129 15.24 11.68 20.39
C SER A 129 14.46 12.69 19.53
N VAL A 130 14.90 13.94 19.45
CA VAL A 130 14.18 15.02 18.74
C VAL A 130 14.52 15.00 17.25
N THR A 131 13.53 15.26 16.42
CA THR A 131 13.67 15.30 14.96
C THR A 131 12.62 16.21 14.33
N GLU A 132 12.98 16.91 13.27
CA GLU A 132 12.07 17.61 12.35
C GLU A 132 11.32 16.68 11.40
N LYS A 133 11.75 15.41 11.32
CA LYS A 133 11.16 14.37 10.47
C LYS A 133 10.22 13.52 11.31
N THR A 134 9.02 14.03 11.56
CA THR A 134 8.04 13.38 12.44
C THR A 134 7.32 12.21 11.79
N PHE A 135 7.38 12.08 10.45
CA PHE A 135 6.60 11.11 9.68
C PHE A 135 5.10 11.17 10.00
N LYS A 136 4.60 12.37 10.30
CA LYS A 136 3.19 12.59 10.59
C LYS A 136 2.32 12.04 9.47
N LEU A 137 1.27 11.31 9.86
CA LEU A 137 0.28 10.75 8.95
C LEU A 137 -0.26 11.82 8.00
N ILE A 138 -0.31 11.47 6.72
CA ILE A 138 -0.81 12.35 5.66
C ILE A 138 -2.12 11.76 5.15
N ALA A 139 -3.21 12.21 5.77
CA ALA A 139 -4.54 11.83 5.32
C ALA A 139 -4.81 12.35 3.89
N ASP A 140 -5.52 11.56 3.09
CA ASP A 140 -6.00 11.97 1.77
C ASP A 140 -7.28 12.79 1.89
N SER A 141 -7.17 13.98 2.49
CA SER A 141 -8.29 14.85 2.82
C SER A 141 -8.99 15.46 1.60
N SER A 142 -8.33 15.48 0.44
CA SER A 142 -8.91 15.93 -0.82
C SER A 142 -9.53 14.81 -1.66
N ASN A 143 -9.55 13.57 -1.15
CA ASN A 143 -10.04 12.39 -1.88
C ASN A 143 -9.40 12.26 -3.27
N GLU A 144 -8.10 12.51 -3.36
CA GLU A 144 -7.34 12.42 -4.61
C GLU A 144 -6.96 10.96 -4.93
N THR A 145 -7.02 10.06 -3.95
CA THR A 145 -6.61 8.65 -4.06
C THR A 145 -7.68 7.68 -3.53
N VAL A 146 -7.50 6.39 -3.81
CA VAL A 146 -8.31 5.29 -3.24
C VAL A 146 -7.93 4.93 -1.80
N PHE A 147 -6.86 5.53 -1.26
CA PHE A 147 -6.36 5.23 0.08
C PHE A 147 -6.82 6.25 1.11
N GLN A 148 -6.97 5.83 2.37
CA GLN A 148 -7.26 6.73 3.50
C GLN A 148 -6.12 7.74 3.76
N TYR A 149 -4.89 7.34 3.43
CA TYR A 149 -3.68 8.13 3.58
C TYR A 149 -2.74 7.92 2.40
N ILE A 150 -1.89 8.90 2.13
CA ILE A 150 -1.02 8.92 0.96
C ILE A 150 0.01 7.78 1.01
N ASP A 151 0.15 7.07 -0.12
CA ASP A 151 1.19 6.05 -0.31
C ASP A 151 2.55 6.70 -0.55
N THR A 152 3.28 6.92 0.55
CA THR A 152 4.65 7.42 0.50
C THR A 152 5.67 6.32 0.13
N ASN A 153 5.30 5.03 0.15
CA ASN A 153 6.21 3.94 -0.21
C ASN A 153 6.45 3.93 -1.73
N SER A 154 5.39 3.98 -2.53
CA SER A 154 5.51 4.07 -3.99
C SER A 154 6.23 5.34 -4.43
N SER A 155 5.97 6.44 -3.73
CA SER A 155 6.62 7.72 -3.97
C SER A 155 8.12 7.67 -3.71
N ARG A 156 8.54 7.14 -2.55
CA ARG A 156 9.96 6.98 -2.17
C ARG A 156 10.72 6.05 -3.11
N ALA A 157 10.08 4.98 -3.56
CA ALA A 157 10.68 4.02 -4.48
C ALA A 157 10.67 4.48 -5.95
N ASN A 158 10.04 5.62 -6.26
CA ASN A 158 9.84 6.13 -7.62
C ASN A 158 9.14 5.12 -8.56
N ILE A 159 8.18 4.35 -8.02
CA ILE A 159 7.41 3.35 -8.77
C ILE A 159 5.93 3.71 -8.96
N GLU A 160 5.55 4.94 -8.64
CA GLU A 160 4.16 5.43 -8.76
C GLU A 160 3.60 5.24 -10.18
N ALA A 161 4.37 5.58 -11.21
CA ALA A 161 3.98 5.37 -12.61
C ALA A 161 3.89 3.88 -13.02
N ILE A 162 4.54 2.98 -12.29
CA ILE A 162 4.37 1.54 -12.48
C ILE A 162 3.07 1.12 -11.82
N ASN A 163 2.83 1.50 -10.56
CA ASN A 163 1.64 1.15 -9.80
C ASN A 163 0.34 1.73 -10.40
N SER A 164 0.41 2.86 -11.11
CA SER A 164 -0.76 3.46 -11.77
C SER A 164 -1.39 2.57 -12.86
N LYS A 165 -0.67 1.54 -13.33
CA LYS A 165 -1.23 0.49 -14.20
C LYS A 165 -2.40 -0.27 -13.56
N LEU A 166 -2.56 -0.18 -12.23
CA LEU A 166 -3.64 -0.81 -11.47
C LEU A 166 -4.83 0.14 -11.21
N GLU A 167 -4.69 1.46 -11.39
CA GLU A 167 -5.61 2.50 -10.87
C GLU A 167 -7.07 2.42 -11.33
N ASN A 168 -7.33 1.74 -12.44
CA ASN A 168 -8.67 1.64 -13.01
C ASN A 168 -9.30 0.26 -12.85
N GLN A 169 -8.56 -0.70 -12.31
CA GLN A 169 -9.03 -2.08 -12.24
C GLN A 169 -10.04 -2.29 -11.12
N LYS A 170 -11.10 -3.04 -11.41
CA LYS A 170 -12.03 -3.62 -10.45
C LYS A 170 -11.69 -5.07 -10.22
N ILE A 171 -11.37 -5.41 -8.98
CA ILE A 171 -10.91 -6.74 -8.61
C ILE A 171 -11.99 -7.46 -7.82
N ALA A 172 -12.35 -8.66 -8.23
CA ALA A 172 -13.19 -9.54 -7.42
C ALA A 172 -12.36 -10.64 -6.75
N ILE A 173 -12.68 -10.94 -5.49
CA ILE A 173 -12.14 -12.06 -4.73
C ILE A 173 -13.32 -12.94 -4.33
N VAL A 174 -13.39 -14.13 -4.92
CA VAL A 174 -14.44 -15.12 -4.68
C VAL A 174 -13.93 -16.18 -3.71
N GLY A 175 -14.41 -16.12 -2.47
CA GLY A 175 -13.90 -16.90 -1.35
C GLY A 175 -12.86 -16.13 -0.54
N LEU A 176 -13.13 -15.97 0.75
CA LEU A 176 -12.33 -15.30 1.76
C LEU A 176 -11.92 -16.30 2.87
N GLY A 177 -11.61 -17.52 2.47
CA GLY A 177 -10.81 -18.45 3.29
C GLY A 177 -9.39 -17.94 3.49
N GLY A 178 -8.44 -18.84 3.78
CA GLY A 178 -7.05 -18.43 4.04
C GLY A 178 -6.42 -17.69 2.85
N THR A 179 -6.37 -18.33 1.67
CA THR A 179 -5.73 -17.76 0.48
C THR A 179 -6.40 -16.46 0.03
N GLY A 180 -7.74 -16.43 -0.08
CA GLY A 180 -8.47 -15.23 -0.50
C GLY A 180 -8.29 -14.04 0.43
N ALA A 181 -8.21 -14.29 1.75
CA ALA A 181 -7.90 -13.24 2.72
C ALA A 181 -6.48 -12.67 2.54
N TYR A 182 -5.47 -13.51 2.28
CA TYR A 182 -4.12 -13.01 1.95
C TYR A 182 -4.06 -12.28 0.61
N ILE A 183 -4.87 -12.68 -0.39
CA ILE A 183 -5.00 -11.90 -1.63
C ILE A 183 -5.54 -10.51 -1.31
N LEU A 184 -6.62 -10.41 -0.52
CA LEU A 184 -7.17 -9.13 -0.10
C LEU A 184 -6.13 -8.28 0.66
N ASP A 185 -5.34 -8.89 1.55
CA ASP A 185 -4.26 -8.22 2.25
C ASP A 185 -3.32 -7.49 1.29
N MET A 186 -2.97 -8.13 0.17
CA MET A 186 -2.08 -7.57 -0.83
C MET A 186 -2.78 -6.61 -1.80
N VAL A 187 -4.01 -6.90 -2.22
CA VAL A 187 -4.78 -6.04 -3.15
C VAL A 187 -5.15 -4.71 -2.48
N ALA A 188 -5.53 -4.71 -1.21
CA ALA A 188 -5.88 -3.49 -0.46
C ALA A 188 -4.72 -2.48 -0.35
N LYS A 189 -3.47 -2.92 -0.60
CA LYS A 189 -2.25 -2.09 -0.63
C LYS A 189 -1.94 -1.55 -2.03
N THR A 190 -2.81 -1.76 -3.02
CA THR A 190 -2.63 -1.34 -4.42
C THR A 190 -3.67 -0.29 -4.80
N PRO A 191 -3.40 0.56 -5.80
CA PRO A 191 -4.30 1.67 -6.12
C PRO A 191 -5.53 1.24 -6.94
N VAL A 192 -5.95 -0.04 -6.88
CA VAL A 192 -7.10 -0.55 -7.63
C VAL A 192 -8.36 0.25 -7.33
N LYS A 193 -9.21 0.42 -8.34
CA LYS A 193 -10.37 1.31 -8.23
C LYS A 193 -11.40 0.79 -7.22
N GLU A 194 -11.71 -0.51 -7.29
CA GLU A 194 -12.73 -1.16 -6.47
C GLU A 194 -12.28 -2.59 -6.13
N ILE A 195 -12.54 -3.02 -4.91
CA ILE A 195 -12.29 -4.39 -4.44
C ILE A 195 -13.63 -5.00 -4.04
N HIS A 196 -14.05 -6.08 -4.69
CA HIS A 196 -15.31 -6.78 -4.46
C HIS A 196 -15.06 -8.12 -3.76
N LEU A 197 -15.69 -8.30 -2.61
CA LEU A 197 -15.50 -9.46 -1.75
C LEU A 197 -16.74 -10.36 -1.77
N PHE A 198 -16.63 -11.58 -2.30
CA PHE A 198 -17.73 -12.54 -2.35
C PHE A 198 -17.46 -13.71 -1.40
N ASP A 199 -18.16 -13.76 -0.27
CA ASP A 199 -18.09 -14.89 0.67
C ASP A 199 -19.33 -14.95 1.56
N GLY A 200 -19.98 -16.13 1.63
CA GLY A 200 -21.20 -16.36 2.42
C GLY A 200 -20.97 -16.93 3.82
N ASP A 201 -19.73 -17.21 4.21
CA ASP A 201 -19.40 -17.81 5.50
C ASP A 201 -19.27 -16.76 6.62
N SER A 202 -19.32 -17.23 7.86
CA SER A 202 -18.92 -16.45 9.03
C SER A 202 -17.44 -16.64 9.36
N PHE A 203 -16.87 -15.68 10.09
CA PHE A 203 -15.49 -15.70 10.53
C PHE A 203 -15.37 -16.32 11.92
N ASP A 204 -14.94 -17.58 11.96
CA ASP A 204 -14.79 -18.36 13.18
C ASP A 204 -13.33 -18.39 13.68
N GLN A 205 -13.13 -18.73 14.96
CA GLN A 205 -11.80 -18.80 15.61
C GLN A 205 -10.76 -19.60 14.81
N HIS A 206 -11.14 -20.74 14.23
CA HIS A 206 -10.21 -21.56 13.45
C HIS A 206 -9.77 -20.89 12.13
N ASN A 207 -10.52 -19.90 11.62
CA ASN A 207 -10.11 -19.09 10.47
C ASN A 207 -8.95 -18.15 10.81
N ALA A 208 -8.90 -17.62 12.03
CA ALA A 208 -7.87 -16.67 12.47
C ALA A 208 -6.44 -17.25 12.37
N PHE A 209 -6.27 -18.57 12.55
CA PHE A 209 -4.96 -19.22 12.49
C PHE A 209 -4.41 -19.46 11.07
N ARG A 210 -5.22 -19.19 10.04
CA ARG A 210 -4.85 -19.42 8.62
C ARG A 210 -5.08 -18.22 7.71
N SER A 211 -5.31 -17.06 8.31
CA SER A 211 -5.68 -15.82 7.64
C SER A 211 -4.71 -14.70 8.05
N PRO A 212 -4.57 -13.61 7.27
CA PRO A 212 -3.78 -12.46 7.69
C PRO A 212 -4.38 -11.77 8.92
N GLY A 213 -3.51 -11.04 9.63
CA GLY A 213 -3.89 -10.26 10.80
C GLY A 213 -3.96 -11.10 12.08
N ALA A 214 -4.46 -10.47 13.14
CA ALA A 214 -4.64 -11.08 14.45
C ALA A 214 -6.01 -10.67 14.99
N ALA A 215 -7.03 -11.48 14.68
CA ALA A 215 -8.39 -11.24 15.16
C ALA A 215 -8.41 -11.13 16.69
N SER A 216 -9.07 -10.10 17.22
CA SER A 216 -9.23 -9.93 18.66
C SER A 216 -10.27 -10.89 19.22
N MET A 217 -10.30 -11.09 20.54
CA MET A 217 -11.38 -11.84 21.21
C MET A 217 -12.75 -11.24 20.87
N SER A 218 -12.87 -9.91 20.86
CA SER A 218 -14.11 -9.21 20.49
C SER A 218 -14.56 -9.53 19.08
N ASP A 219 -13.64 -9.57 18.11
CA ASP A 219 -13.99 -9.90 16.72
C ASP A 219 -14.52 -11.34 16.59
N LEU A 220 -13.97 -12.28 17.38
CA LEU A 220 -14.39 -13.67 17.37
C LEU A 220 -15.74 -13.89 18.09
N ASP A 221 -15.97 -13.17 19.19
CA ASP A 221 -17.23 -13.19 19.93
C ASP A 221 -18.39 -12.58 19.11
N GLU A 222 -18.10 -11.59 18.27
CA GLU A 222 -19.07 -10.99 17.33
C GLU A 222 -19.55 -11.98 16.25
N ASN A 223 -18.76 -13.03 15.93
CA ASN A 223 -18.97 -13.97 14.82
C ASN A 223 -19.49 -13.29 13.53
N PRO A 224 -18.75 -12.31 12.98
CA PRO A 224 -19.18 -11.56 11.81
C PRO A 224 -19.14 -12.42 10.54
N ARG A 225 -19.84 -11.98 9.49
CA ARG A 225 -19.60 -12.50 8.13
C ARG A 225 -18.14 -12.23 7.72
N LYS A 226 -17.48 -13.20 7.07
CA LYS A 226 -16.07 -13.04 6.64
C LYS A 226 -15.86 -11.79 5.81
N ALA A 227 -16.72 -11.58 4.82
CA ALA A 227 -16.64 -10.41 3.94
C ALA A 227 -16.76 -9.09 4.72
N ALA A 228 -17.67 -9.02 5.69
CA ALA A 228 -17.84 -7.84 6.55
C ALA A 228 -16.65 -7.62 7.49
N TYR A 229 -16.13 -8.69 8.10
CA TYR A 229 -14.92 -8.63 8.94
C TYR A 229 -13.73 -8.04 8.18
N TYR A 230 -13.44 -8.58 6.99
CA TYR A 230 -12.32 -8.10 6.20
C TYR A 230 -12.54 -6.70 5.62
N GLN A 231 -13.76 -6.35 5.23
CA GLN A 231 -14.07 -4.96 4.84
C GLN A 231 -13.74 -4.00 5.98
N LYS A 232 -14.23 -4.26 7.21
CA LYS A 232 -13.94 -3.44 8.40
C LYS A 232 -12.43 -3.29 8.60
N LEU A 233 -11.69 -4.38 8.52
CA LEU A 233 -10.24 -4.39 8.72
C LEU A 233 -9.49 -3.57 7.65
N TYR A 234 -9.75 -3.83 6.37
CA TYR A 234 -8.98 -3.23 5.27
C TYR A 234 -9.49 -1.84 4.84
N SER A 235 -10.68 -1.42 5.29
CA SER A 235 -11.18 -0.05 5.10
C SER A 235 -10.37 1.00 5.86
N ASN A 236 -9.54 0.59 6.83
CA ASN A 236 -8.54 1.45 7.47
C ASN A 236 -7.46 1.93 6.49
N MET A 237 -7.31 1.26 5.35
CA MET A 237 -6.31 1.59 4.32
C MET A 237 -6.96 1.97 2.98
N HIS A 238 -7.93 1.19 2.51
CA HIS A 238 -8.52 1.34 1.17
C HIS A 238 -10.00 1.75 1.24
N LYS A 239 -10.40 2.80 0.53
CA LYS A 239 -11.74 3.40 0.62
C LYS A 239 -12.84 2.56 -0.01
N TYR A 240 -12.53 1.89 -1.12
CA TYR A 240 -13.53 1.27 -2.00
C TYR A 240 -13.50 -0.25 -1.93
N ILE A 241 -13.96 -0.80 -0.81
CA ILE A 241 -14.15 -2.24 -0.61
C ILE A 241 -15.64 -2.55 -0.49
N TYR A 242 -16.17 -3.38 -1.39
CA TYR A 242 -17.58 -3.73 -1.49
C TYR A 242 -17.81 -5.18 -1.07
N VAL A 243 -18.77 -5.38 -0.17
CA VAL A 243 -19.11 -6.68 0.40
C VAL A 243 -20.29 -7.30 -0.33
N HIS A 244 -20.14 -8.58 -0.66
CA HIS A 244 -21.16 -9.49 -1.16
C HIS A 244 -21.17 -10.71 -0.23
N ASP A 245 -21.99 -10.65 0.82
CA ASP A 245 -22.03 -11.62 1.92
C ASP A 245 -22.82 -12.90 1.59
N TYR A 246 -22.71 -13.34 0.34
CA TYR A 246 -23.41 -14.49 -0.22
C TYR A 246 -22.47 -15.30 -1.12
N TYR A 247 -22.83 -16.57 -1.36
CA TYR A 247 -22.09 -17.41 -2.28
C TYR A 247 -22.36 -17.05 -3.73
N VAL A 248 -21.31 -17.11 -4.56
CA VAL A 248 -21.49 -17.08 -6.03
C VAL A 248 -22.19 -18.36 -6.48
N LYS A 249 -23.23 -18.18 -7.29
CA LYS A 249 -24.10 -19.21 -7.85
C LYS A 249 -24.44 -18.83 -9.29
N LYS A 250 -25.07 -19.75 -10.03
CA LYS A 250 -25.43 -19.51 -11.45
C LYS A 250 -26.28 -18.25 -11.63
N GLU A 251 -27.09 -17.90 -10.65
CA GLU A 251 -28.03 -16.78 -10.72
C GLU A 251 -27.36 -15.40 -10.58
N ASN A 252 -26.14 -15.32 -10.03
CA ASN A 252 -25.44 -14.06 -9.77
C ASN A 252 -24.06 -13.94 -10.46
N LEU A 253 -23.70 -14.88 -11.34
CA LEU A 253 -22.44 -14.84 -12.10
C LEU A 253 -22.26 -13.54 -12.91
N LEU A 254 -23.36 -12.98 -13.43
CA LEU A 254 -23.37 -11.73 -14.20
C LEU A 254 -22.78 -10.54 -13.42
N GLU A 255 -22.71 -10.61 -12.08
CA GLU A 255 -22.07 -9.55 -11.28
C GLU A 255 -20.57 -9.45 -11.54
N LEU A 256 -19.95 -10.55 -11.98
CA LEU A 256 -18.53 -10.60 -12.33
C LEU A 256 -18.20 -9.91 -13.66
N ASP A 257 -19.20 -9.61 -14.51
CA ASP A 257 -19.00 -8.97 -15.84
C ASP A 257 -18.39 -7.57 -15.75
N LYS A 258 -18.47 -6.95 -14.56
CA LYS A 258 -17.93 -5.63 -14.30
C LYS A 258 -16.48 -5.65 -13.81
N MET A 259 -15.89 -6.83 -13.66
CA MET A 259 -14.55 -7.01 -13.07
C MET A 259 -13.49 -7.07 -14.15
N ASP A 260 -12.34 -6.44 -13.89
CA ASP A 260 -11.17 -6.51 -14.77
C ASP A 260 -10.31 -7.74 -14.45
N TYR A 261 -10.38 -8.24 -13.22
CA TYR A 261 -9.71 -9.47 -12.80
C TYR A 261 -10.46 -10.16 -11.66
N VAL A 262 -10.51 -11.50 -11.69
CA VAL A 262 -11.14 -12.29 -10.63
C VAL A 262 -10.15 -13.27 -10.01
N PHE A 263 -10.05 -13.26 -8.68
CA PHE A 263 -9.38 -14.30 -7.91
C PHE A 263 -10.40 -15.31 -7.40
N ILE A 264 -10.22 -16.59 -7.72
CA ILE A 264 -11.13 -17.67 -7.37
C ILE A 264 -10.45 -18.51 -6.29
N CYS A 265 -10.96 -18.43 -5.07
CA CYS A 265 -10.39 -18.98 -3.84
C CYS A 265 -11.41 -19.86 -3.11
N VAL A 266 -12.17 -20.65 -3.87
CA VAL A 266 -13.19 -21.56 -3.35
C VAL A 266 -12.66 -22.98 -3.19
N ASP A 267 -13.17 -23.70 -2.21
CA ASP A 267 -12.81 -25.08 -1.92
C ASP A 267 -13.62 -26.10 -2.74
N LYS A 268 -14.90 -25.82 -3.01
CA LYS A 268 -15.80 -26.70 -3.76
C LYS A 268 -15.51 -26.72 -5.26
N ASN A 269 -15.14 -27.90 -5.80
CA ASN A 269 -14.83 -28.08 -7.22
C ASN A 269 -15.98 -27.69 -8.15
N ALA A 270 -17.23 -28.04 -7.79
CA ALA A 270 -18.41 -27.68 -8.59
C ALA A 270 -18.59 -26.16 -8.72
N VAL A 271 -18.32 -25.41 -7.65
CA VAL A 271 -18.37 -23.93 -7.67
C VAL A 271 -17.21 -23.38 -8.47
N ARG A 272 -15.99 -23.90 -8.23
CA ARG A 272 -14.78 -23.51 -8.98
C ARG A 272 -15.01 -23.63 -10.47
N LYS A 273 -15.43 -24.80 -10.94
CA LYS A 273 -15.65 -25.09 -12.37
C LYS A 273 -16.72 -24.18 -12.97
N MET A 274 -17.83 -23.98 -12.26
CA MET A 274 -18.92 -23.12 -12.70
C MET A 274 -18.46 -21.65 -12.89
N VAL A 275 -17.67 -21.13 -11.96
CA VAL A 275 -17.13 -19.76 -12.05
C VAL A 275 -16.06 -19.66 -13.13
N THR A 276 -15.12 -20.61 -13.22
CA THR A 276 -14.03 -20.56 -14.21
C THR A 276 -14.54 -20.69 -15.64
N ASP A 277 -15.51 -21.59 -15.89
CA ASP A 277 -16.13 -21.74 -17.22
C ASP A 277 -16.85 -20.46 -17.64
N TYR A 278 -17.58 -19.84 -16.72
CA TYR A 278 -18.27 -18.59 -16.97
C TYR A 278 -17.30 -17.47 -17.36
N LEU A 279 -16.28 -17.23 -16.53
CA LEU A 279 -15.29 -16.17 -16.76
C LEU A 279 -14.50 -16.39 -18.05
N ALA A 280 -14.12 -17.64 -18.35
CA ALA A 280 -13.47 -17.98 -19.61
C ALA A 280 -14.38 -17.67 -20.81
N SER A 281 -15.67 -18.02 -20.74
CA SER A 281 -16.65 -17.73 -21.80
C SER A 281 -16.91 -16.23 -21.99
N ALA A 282 -16.87 -15.45 -20.89
CA ALA A 282 -17.02 -14.01 -20.89
C ALA A 282 -15.72 -13.26 -21.29
N GLY A 283 -14.60 -13.97 -21.39
CA GLY A 283 -13.28 -13.39 -21.68
C GLY A 283 -12.70 -12.55 -20.53
N ILE A 284 -13.15 -12.79 -19.29
CA ILE A 284 -12.71 -12.07 -18.10
C ILE A 284 -11.47 -12.77 -17.52
N PRO A 285 -10.33 -12.08 -17.39
CA PRO A 285 -9.12 -12.68 -16.83
C PRO A 285 -9.29 -13.10 -15.36
N PHE A 286 -8.70 -14.23 -14.99
CA PHE A 286 -8.79 -14.73 -13.62
C PHE A 286 -7.60 -15.59 -13.21
N SER A 287 -7.45 -15.80 -11.90
CA SER A 287 -6.63 -16.85 -11.30
C SER A 287 -7.48 -17.74 -10.38
N ASP A 288 -7.46 -19.04 -10.64
CA ASP A 288 -7.88 -20.10 -9.72
C ASP A 288 -6.69 -20.54 -8.88
N VAL A 289 -6.90 -20.68 -7.57
CA VAL A 289 -5.87 -21.09 -6.62
C VAL A 289 -6.24 -22.43 -5.98
N GLY A 290 -5.24 -23.25 -5.71
CA GLY A 290 -5.42 -24.55 -5.05
C GLY A 290 -4.33 -24.82 -4.02
N LEU A 291 -4.72 -25.40 -2.90
CA LEU A 291 -3.82 -25.87 -1.84
C LEU A 291 -4.16 -27.34 -1.56
N GLY A 292 -3.17 -28.21 -1.66
CA GLY A 292 -3.30 -29.63 -1.30
C GLY A 292 -2.20 -30.00 -0.32
N VAL A 293 -2.57 -30.40 0.89
CA VAL A 293 -1.64 -30.75 1.97
C VAL A 293 -2.09 -32.08 2.58
N ASN A 294 -1.12 -32.96 2.81
CA ASN A 294 -1.33 -34.29 3.38
C ASN A 294 -0.27 -34.57 4.46
N VAL A 295 -0.60 -35.48 5.39
CA VAL A 295 0.34 -35.98 6.40
C VAL A 295 1.05 -37.22 5.85
N VAL A 296 2.39 -37.25 5.93
CA VAL A 296 3.24 -38.41 5.62
C VAL A 296 4.33 -38.48 6.68
N ASP A 297 4.45 -39.62 7.36
CA ASP A 297 5.43 -39.88 8.42
C ASP A 297 5.49 -38.76 9.49
N ASP A 298 4.33 -38.38 10.04
CA ASP A 298 4.13 -37.29 11.01
C ASP A 298 4.63 -35.90 10.53
N LYS A 299 4.78 -35.72 9.22
CA LYS A 299 5.17 -34.46 8.57
C LYS A 299 4.13 -34.04 7.55
N LEU A 300 4.13 -32.76 7.20
CA LEU A 300 3.29 -32.23 6.13
C LEU A 300 4.04 -32.23 4.80
N THR A 301 3.38 -32.71 3.77
CA THR A 301 3.80 -32.57 2.37
C THR A 301 2.61 -32.08 1.54
N GLY A 302 2.86 -31.58 0.34
CA GLY A 302 1.81 -30.98 -0.46
C GLY A 302 2.33 -30.01 -1.52
N ALA A 303 1.38 -29.28 -2.10
CA ALA A 303 1.66 -28.25 -3.08
C ALA A 303 0.62 -27.13 -3.05
N VAL A 304 1.04 -25.96 -3.52
CA VAL A 304 0.13 -24.87 -3.93
C VAL A 304 0.16 -24.75 -5.45
N ARG A 305 -0.97 -24.35 -6.05
CA ARG A 305 -1.08 -24.10 -7.48
C ARG A 305 -1.87 -22.83 -7.77
N VAL A 306 -1.48 -22.15 -8.84
CA VAL A 306 -2.22 -21.06 -9.45
C VAL A 306 -2.42 -21.40 -10.92
N THR A 307 -3.67 -21.42 -11.37
CA THR A 307 -4.04 -21.59 -12.77
C THR A 307 -4.78 -20.34 -13.21
N SER A 308 -4.27 -19.66 -14.22
CA SER A 308 -4.83 -18.39 -14.68
C SER A 308 -5.31 -18.50 -16.11
N ALA A 309 -6.33 -17.74 -16.46
CA ALA A 309 -6.80 -17.65 -17.82
C ALA A 309 -6.93 -16.20 -18.25
N THR A 310 -6.75 -16.01 -19.54
CA THR A 310 -7.00 -14.76 -20.24
C THR A 310 -7.87 -15.05 -21.46
N ARG A 311 -8.26 -13.99 -22.17
CA ARG A 311 -8.92 -14.13 -23.48
C ARG A 311 -8.08 -14.94 -24.46
N ASP A 312 -6.75 -14.81 -24.38
CA ASP A 312 -5.81 -15.41 -25.32
C ASP A 312 -5.34 -16.81 -24.90
N LYS A 313 -5.47 -17.18 -23.62
CA LYS A 313 -5.03 -18.47 -23.09
C LYS A 313 -5.99 -19.02 -22.03
N ASN A 314 -6.83 -19.97 -22.43
CA ASN A 314 -7.80 -20.68 -21.57
C ASN A 314 -8.06 -22.15 -21.97
N ASP A 315 -7.44 -22.62 -23.05
CA ASP A 315 -7.51 -23.99 -23.59
C ASP A 315 -7.00 -25.07 -22.63
N HIS A 316 -6.11 -24.72 -21.70
CA HIS A 316 -5.54 -25.62 -20.70
C HIS A 316 -6.47 -25.86 -19.49
N LEU A 317 -7.51 -25.05 -19.32
CA LEU A 317 -8.40 -25.13 -18.15
C LEU A 317 -9.02 -26.52 -17.92
N PRO A 318 -9.49 -27.26 -18.96
CA PRO A 318 -10.03 -28.60 -18.76
C PRO A 318 -9.01 -29.61 -18.21
N LEU A 319 -7.71 -29.37 -18.38
CA LEU A 319 -6.63 -30.23 -17.87
C LEU A 319 -6.20 -29.87 -16.44
N ARG A 320 -6.54 -28.67 -15.97
CA ARG A 320 -6.10 -28.14 -14.67
C ARG A 320 -7.22 -28.01 -13.65
N ILE A 321 -8.48 -27.86 -14.11
CA ILE A 321 -9.64 -27.59 -13.27
C ILE A 321 -10.69 -28.68 -13.49
N PHE A 322 -10.72 -29.65 -12.58
CA PHE A 322 -11.61 -30.79 -12.63
C PHE A 322 -12.99 -30.47 -12.02
N SER A 323 -14.04 -31.05 -12.60
CA SER A 323 -15.45 -30.80 -12.24
C SER A 323 -15.94 -31.62 -11.03
N GLU A 324 -15.31 -32.75 -10.75
CA GLU A 324 -15.73 -33.67 -9.70
C GLU A 324 -14.70 -33.68 -8.57
N ASP A 325 -15.17 -33.77 -7.33
CA ASP A 325 -14.33 -34.29 -6.26
C ASP A 325 -14.07 -35.74 -6.63
N SER A 326 -12.80 -36.14 -6.83
CA SER A 326 -12.49 -37.55 -7.08
C SER A 326 -13.13 -38.38 -5.95
N ASP A 327 -14.09 -39.25 -6.28
CA ASP A 327 -14.84 -40.15 -5.37
C ASP A 327 -13.94 -41.13 -4.56
N ASN A 328 -12.63 -40.95 -4.58
CA ASN A 328 -11.60 -41.79 -3.98
C ASN A 328 -10.65 -41.03 -3.04
N ASN A 329 -11.06 -39.89 -2.50
CA ASN A 329 -10.25 -39.18 -1.53
C ASN A 329 -10.95 -39.11 -0.16
N GLU A 330 -11.25 -40.28 0.41
CA GLU A 330 -11.51 -40.41 1.86
C GLU A 330 -10.35 -39.83 2.73
N TYR A 331 -9.21 -39.55 2.09
CA TYR A 331 -8.03 -38.89 2.66
C TYR A 331 -7.81 -37.43 2.20
N ALA A 332 -8.76 -36.78 1.50
CA ALA A 332 -8.65 -35.35 1.20
C ALA A 332 -8.77 -34.55 2.50
N THR A 333 -7.64 -34.31 3.15
CA THR A 333 -7.59 -33.47 4.34
C THR A 333 -7.66 -32.01 3.91
N ASN A 334 -8.69 -31.28 4.34
CA ASN A 334 -8.79 -29.82 4.16
C ASN A 334 -7.82 -29.09 5.10
N ILE A 335 -6.55 -29.50 5.10
CA ILE A 335 -5.49 -28.91 5.92
C ILE A 335 -5.16 -27.55 5.32
N GLN A 336 -5.32 -26.54 6.16
CA GLN A 336 -5.07 -25.15 5.81
C GLN A 336 -4.00 -24.60 6.74
N ILE A 337 -2.93 -24.08 6.16
CA ILE A 337 -1.76 -23.60 6.87
C ILE A 337 -1.49 -22.15 6.41
N ALA A 338 -1.16 -21.26 7.34
CA ALA A 338 -1.05 -19.83 7.08
C ALA A 338 -0.03 -19.49 6.01
N GLU A 339 1.21 -20.00 6.13
CA GLU A 339 2.29 -19.71 5.17
C GLU A 339 2.02 -20.28 3.78
N LEU A 340 1.33 -21.42 3.68
CA LEU A 340 0.96 -22.00 2.39
C LEU A 340 -0.19 -21.23 1.73
N ASN A 341 -1.18 -20.79 2.51
CA ASN A 341 -2.22 -19.88 2.03
C ASN A 341 -1.64 -18.55 1.54
N ALA A 342 -0.70 -17.98 2.30
CA ALA A 342 0.01 -16.76 1.92
C ALA A 342 0.85 -16.97 0.66
N LEU A 343 1.60 -18.06 0.56
CA LEU A 343 2.42 -18.38 -0.62
C LEU A 343 1.56 -18.55 -1.88
N ASN A 344 0.42 -19.24 -1.76
CA ASN A 344 -0.52 -19.40 -2.88
C ASN A 344 -1.11 -18.06 -3.33
N ALA A 345 -1.49 -17.21 -2.36
CA ALA A 345 -1.96 -15.85 -2.62
C ALA A 345 -0.87 -15.01 -3.32
N ILE A 346 0.39 -15.12 -2.87
CA ILE A 346 1.52 -14.40 -3.48
C ILE A 346 1.67 -14.80 -4.94
N PHE A 347 1.60 -16.10 -5.28
CA PHE A 347 1.68 -16.54 -6.67
C PHE A 347 0.54 -15.96 -7.53
N ALA A 348 -0.68 -15.92 -6.99
CA ALA A 348 -1.82 -15.33 -7.69
C ALA A 348 -1.62 -13.82 -7.92
N ILE A 349 -1.15 -13.10 -6.90
CA ILE A 349 -0.84 -11.66 -6.99
C ILE A 349 0.30 -11.40 -7.99
N LEU A 350 1.35 -12.21 -7.97
CA LEU A 350 2.46 -12.08 -8.93
C LEU A 350 1.96 -12.28 -10.36
N LYS A 351 1.12 -13.30 -10.60
CA LYS A 351 0.56 -13.54 -11.94
C LYS A 351 -0.36 -12.41 -12.40
N TRP A 352 -1.27 -11.94 -11.56
CA TRP A 352 -2.11 -10.77 -11.86
C TRP A 352 -1.29 -9.51 -12.16
N LYS A 353 -0.26 -9.24 -11.36
CA LYS A 353 0.63 -8.08 -11.55
C LYS A 353 1.51 -8.21 -12.80
N LYS A 354 1.96 -9.42 -13.15
CA LYS A 354 2.62 -9.70 -14.45
C LYS A 354 1.69 -9.39 -15.61
N LEU A 355 0.45 -9.89 -15.58
CA LEU A 355 -0.57 -9.61 -16.60
C LEU A 355 -0.92 -8.11 -16.69
N SER A 356 -0.86 -7.39 -15.56
CA SER A 356 -1.05 -5.94 -15.49
C SER A 356 0.19 -5.13 -15.89
N GLY A 357 1.29 -5.80 -16.28
CA GLY A 357 2.54 -5.16 -16.71
C GLY A 357 3.32 -4.48 -15.58
N ILE A 358 3.08 -4.82 -14.32
CA ILE A 358 3.87 -4.35 -13.17
C ILE A 358 5.22 -5.04 -13.14
N TYR A 359 5.22 -6.37 -13.32
CA TYR A 359 6.41 -7.19 -13.34
C TYR A 359 6.76 -7.62 -14.77
N VAL A 360 8.05 -7.80 -15.02
CA VAL A 360 8.53 -8.44 -16.24
C VAL A 360 8.08 -9.91 -16.23
N ASP A 361 7.46 -10.34 -17.33
CA ASP A 361 6.99 -11.72 -17.52
C ASP A 361 7.61 -12.31 -18.79
N LEU A 362 8.65 -13.12 -18.64
CA LEU A 362 9.37 -13.72 -19.78
C LEU A 362 8.82 -15.09 -20.17
N GLU A 363 8.26 -15.82 -19.21
CA GLU A 363 7.74 -17.17 -19.45
C GLU A 363 6.27 -17.13 -19.89
N ASN A 364 5.50 -16.13 -19.44
CA ASN A 364 4.06 -16.01 -19.74
C ASN A 364 3.28 -17.27 -19.35
N GLU A 365 3.67 -17.89 -18.23
CA GLU A 365 3.07 -19.11 -17.71
C GLU A 365 1.62 -18.89 -17.27
N HIS A 366 0.73 -19.83 -17.55
CA HIS A 366 -0.66 -19.78 -17.08
C HIS A 366 -0.95 -20.82 -15.99
N HIS A 367 0.02 -21.67 -15.70
CA HIS A 367 -0.02 -22.55 -14.54
C HIS A 367 1.31 -22.50 -13.80
N SER A 368 1.24 -22.28 -12.49
CA SER A 368 2.39 -22.39 -11.59
C SER A 368 2.05 -23.28 -10.42
N SER A 369 2.99 -24.13 -10.01
CA SER A 369 2.87 -24.92 -8.78
C SER A 369 4.15 -24.90 -7.95
N TYR A 370 4.02 -24.92 -6.63
CA TYR A 370 5.14 -25.08 -5.70
C TYR A 370 4.94 -26.35 -4.88
N ALA A 371 5.94 -27.23 -4.87
CA ALA A 371 5.94 -28.47 -4.11
C ALA A 371 6.76 -28.32 -2.81
N ILE A 372 6.14 -28.61 -1.66
CA ILE A 372 6.73 -28.48 -0.32
C ILE A 372 7.95 -29.40 -0.17
N SER A 373 7.83 -30.66 -0.60
CA SER A 373 8.84 -31.69 -0.37
C SER A 373 10.17 -31.41 -1.07
N THR A 374 10.15 -30.73 -2.22
CA THR A 374 11.34 -30.46 -3.02
C THR A 374 11.73 -28.99 -3.06
N SER A 375 10.91 -28.08 -2.51
CA SER A 375 11.05 -26.63 -2.63
C SER A 375 11.25 -26.19 -4.09
N LYS A 376 10.44 -26.73 -5.00
CA LYS A 376 10.52 -26.46 -6.44
C LYS A 376 9.27 -25.74 -6.93
N ILE A 377 9.48 -24.79 -7.82
CA ILE A 377 8.42 -24.12 -8.59
C ILE A 377 8.43 -24.71 -10.00
N PHE A 378 7.25 -25.04 -10.51
CA PHE A 378 7.02 -25.51 -11.87
C PHE A 378 6.11 -24.53 -12.59
N ASN A 379 6.53 -24.08 -13.76
CA ASN A 379 5.77 -23.16 -14.62
C ASN A 379 5.41 -23.86 -15.93
N GLU A 380 4.14 -23.79 -16.31
CA GLU A 380 3.55 -24.53 -17.43
C GLU A 380 2.48 -23.67 -18.13
N ASP A 381 1.92 -24.22 -19.22
CA ASP A 381 0.81 -23.61 -19.97
C ASP A 381 1.16 -22.21 -20.54
N VAL A 382 2.36 -22.08 -21.08
CA VAL A 382 2.82 -20.85 -21.74
C VAL A 382 2.01 -20.57 -23.02
N VAL A 383 1.89 -19.29 -23.39
CA VAL A 383 1.34 -18.91 -24.69
C VAL A 383 2.33 -19.36 -25.77
N THR A 384 1.93 -20.29 -26.62
CA THR A 384 2.74 -20.66 -27.79
C THR A 384 2.66 -19.53 -28.81
N ALA A 385 3.82 -19.06 -29.25
CA ALA A 385 3.98 -17.98 -30.23
C ALA A 385 3.35 -18.28 -31.58
#